data_AF-A0AAU6DCR9-F1
#
_entry.id   AF-A0AAU6DCR9-F1
#
_cell.length_a   1.000
_cell.length_b   1.000
_cell.length_c   1.000
_cell.angle_alpha   90.00
_cell.angle_beta   90.00
_cell.angle_gamma   90.00
#
_symmetry.space_group_name_H-M   'P 1'
#
loop_
_entity.id
_entity.type
_entity.pdbx_description
1 polymer ?
#
loop_
_entity_poly.entity_id
_entity_poly.type
_entity_poly.pdbx_seq_one_letter_code
_entity_poly.pdbx_strand_id
1 'polypeptide(L)'
;MGAVGGPVADAARRTGRAAAARGPGADGEDVYAAFSPDGRALAVLSAAEVRAPDDEIVADRLIVGVIDLATGDRRRLWSGPGLAPAERTISWSPDGRFLVAAHADLDEQPAVTVLDAADGHVVNEFAERDILACPQGAWFSDRELVMFPEYVDYDATPLLPTLVVDVVTGEVRRLDGAGDLPYGCWGVADGRMIGSFSPHTVGTAAFDGSYARVLLTFPQSAQVRVIDIAPGAAPPR
;
A
#
# COMPACT_ATOMS: atom_id res chain seq x y z
N MET A 1 -36.87 10.98 -45.13
CA MET A 1 -36.31 9.92 -44.26
C MET A 1 -34.90 10.36 -43.94
N GLY A 2 -34.52 10.82 -42.75
CA GLY A 2 -35.00 10.58 -41.39
C GLY A 2 -33.73 10.52 -40.56
N ALA A 3 -33.54 11.49 -39.68
CA ALA A 3 -32.30 11.75 -38.94
C ALA A 3 -31.94 10.66 -37.93
N VAL A 4 -30.72 10.75 -37.38
CA VAL A 4 -30.40 10.90 -35.93
C VAL A 4 -29.11 10.15 -35.60
N GLY A 5 -28.11 10.90 -35.15
CA GLY A 5 -26.96 10.39 -34.41
C GLY A 5 -27.35 10.03 -32.98
N GLY A 6 -26.70 9.00 -32.42
CA GLY A 6 -26.80 8.62 -31.02
C GLY A 6 -25.41 8.53 -30.40
N PRO A 7 -25.19 9.08 -29.19
CA PRO A 7 -23.88 9.12 -28.54
C PRO A 7 -23.55 7.82 -27.82
N VAL A 8 -22.25 7.55 -27.70
CA VAL A 8 -21.65 6.57 -26.79
C VAL A 8 -21.90 7.07 -25.36
N ALA A 9 -22.74 6.36 -24.61
CA ALA A 9 -23.05 6.69 -23.23
C ALA A 9 -22.09 5.98 -22.26
N ASP A 10 -21.49 6.82 -21.42
CA ASP A 10 -20.75 6.52 -20.19
C ASP A 10 -21.23 5.27 -19.43
N ALA A 11 -20.31 4.34 -19.22
CA ALA A 11 -20.47 3.31 -18.20
C ALA A 11 -20.22 3.96 -16.82
N ALA A 12 -21.30 4.08 -16.07
CA ALA A 12 -21.39 4.67 -14.75
C ALA A 12 -20.28 4.23 -13.77
N ARG A 13 -19.44 5.18 -13.36
CA ARG A 13 -18.74 5.15 -12.07
C ARG A 13 -19.79 5.16 -10.95
N ARG A 14 -20.10 3.99 -10.39
CA ARG A 14 -20.87 3.90 -9.15
C ARG A 14 -19.94 4.23 -7.99
N THR A 15 -19.91 5.50 -7.59
CA THR A 15 -19.43 5.90 -6.26
C THR A 15 -20.43 5.39 -5.23
N GLY A 16 -20.23 4.16 -4.78
CA GLY A 16 -20.99 3.55 -3.69
C GLY A 16 -20.60 4.21 -2.38
N ARG A 17 -21.50 5.01 -1.81
CA ARG A 17 -21.36 5.55 -0.46
C ARG A 17 -21.52 4.38 0.53
N ALA A 18 -20.41 3.86 1.05
CA ALA A 18 -20.43 2.84 2.07
C ALA A 18 -20.96 3.45 3.38
N ALA A 19 -22.06 2.92 3.90
CA ALA A 19 -22.56 3.28 5.23
C ALA A 19 -21.73 2.55 6.29
N ALA A 20 -21.15 3.30 7.23
CA ALA A 20 -20.41 2.76 8.36
C ALA A 20 -21.35 1.93 9.27
N ALA A 21 -21.33 0.60 9.11
CA ALA A 21 -22.01 -0.30 10.03
C ALA A 21 -21.17 -0.45 11.31
N ARG A 22 -21.75 -0.10 12.46
CA ARG A 22 -21.23 -0.47 13.79
C ARG A 22 -21.77 -1.86 14.13
N GLY A 23 -20.92 -2.88 14.09
CA GLY A 23 -21.24 -4.25 14.50
C GLY A 23 -20.02 -4.96 15.09
N PRO A 24 -20.18 -5.82 16.12
CA PRO A 24 -19.11 -6.58 16.74
C PRO A 24 -18.90 -7.88 15.96
N GLY A 25 -18.04 -7.87 14.95
CA GLY A 25 -17.64 -9.08 14.23
C GLY A 25 -16.30 -8.81 13.57
N ALA A 26 -15.28 -9.59 13.92
CA ALA A 26 -14.02 -9.56 13.19
C ALA A 26 -14.30 -10.07 11.78
N ASP A 27 -14.45 -9.12 10.86
CA ASP A 27 -14.85 -9.38 9.48
C ASP A 27 -13.68 -9.89 8.61
N GLY A 28 -12.57 -10.35 9.21
CA GLY A 28 -11.34 -10.78 8.56
C GLY A 28 -10.19 -10.91 9.56
N GLU A 29 -9.06 -11.45 9.10
CA GLU A 29 -7.80 -11.49 9.85
C GLU A 29 -7.09 -10.14 9.76
N ASP A 30 -6.76 -9.53 10.90
CA ASP A 30 -5.97 -8.30 10.94
C ASP A 30 -4.53 -8.60 10.57
N VAL A 31 -4.08 -8.09 9.42
CA VAL A 31 -2.76 -8.37 8.85
C VAL A 31 -1.78 -7.22 9.06
N TYR A 32 -2.27 -5.97 9.08
CA TYR A 32 -1.45 -4.79 9.33
C TYR A 32 -2.14 -3.82 10.27
N ALA A 33 -1.34 -3.03 10.98
CA ALA A 33 -1.85 -1.99 11.86
C ALA A 33 -0.93 -0.77 11.92
N ALA A 34 -1.51 0.41 12.16
CA ALA A 34 -0.78 1.67 12.34
C ALA A 34 -1.47 2.57 13.37
N PHE A 35 -0.69 3.09 14.32
CA PHE A 35 -1.17 4.08 15.29
C PHE A 35 -1.50 5.40 14.60
N SER A 36 -2.59 6.05 15.03
CA SER A 36 -2.87 7.43 14.65
C SER A 36 -1.77 8.36 15.19
N PRO A 37 -1.52 9.51 14.54
CA PRO A 37 -0.47 10.44 14.96
C PRO A 37 -0.67 10.99 16.38
N ASP A 38 -1.94 11.10 16.82
CA ASP A 38 -2.29 11.53 18.18
C ASP A 38 -2.27 10.39 19.22
N GLY A 39 -1.96 9.16 18.80
CA GLY A 39 -1.87 7.97 19.65
C GLY A 39 -3.19 7.51 20.25
N ARG A 40 -4.34 8.00 19.74
CA ARG A 40 -5.66 7.66 20.28
C ARG A 40 -6.36 6.51 19.55
N ALA A 41 -5.91 6.18 18.35
CA ALA A 41 -6.52 5.17 17.53
C ALA A 41 -5.48 4.24 16.89
N LEU A 42 -5.93 3.05 16.51
CA LEU A 42 -5.18 2.07 15.73
C LEU A 42 -5.97 1.77 14.46
N ALA A 43 -5.43 2.13 13.31
CA ALA A 43 -5.96 1.64 12.04
C ALA A 43 -5.49 0.22 11.82
N VAL A 44 -6.37 -0.61 11.27
CA VAL A 44 -6.09 -2.00 10.92
C VAL A 44 -6.53 -2.26 9.49
N LEU A 45 -5.69 -2.99 8.76
CA LEU A 45 -6.04 -3.58 7.47
C LEU A 45 -6.28 -5.06 7.72
N SER A 46 -7.47 -5.53 7.34
CA SER A 46 -7.85 -6.94 7.48
C SER A 46 -8.09 -7.56 6.11
N ALA A 47 -7.72 -8.83 5.98
CA ALA A 47 -8.04 -9.66 4.82
C ALA A 47 -9.18 -10.61 5.18
N ALA A 48 -10.14 -10.75 4.27
CA ALA A 48 -11.27 -11.65 4.45
C ALA A 48 -11.61 -12.34 3.13
N GLU A 49 -11.78 -13.65 3.22
CA GLU A 49 -12.34 -14.43 2.13
C GLU A 49 -13.86 -14.32 2.16
N VAL A 50 -14.45 -14.00 1.01
CA VAL A 50 -15.89 -14.10 0.80
C VAL A 50 -16.16 -15.51 0.30
N ARG A 51 -16.92 -16.28 1.07
CA ARG A 51 -17.25 -17.67 0.76
C ARG A 51 -18.71 -17.81 0.33
N ALA A 52 -18.95 -18.64 -0.68
CA ALA A 52 -20.28 -19.07 -1.10
C ALA A 52 -20.89 -20.06 -0.08
N PRO A 53 -22.20 -20.38 -0.18
CA PRO A 53 -22.86 -21.30 0.76
C PRO A 53 -22.26 -22.71 0.82
N ASP A 54 -21.54 -23.13 -0.21
CA ASP A 54 -20.82 -24.41 -0.30
C ASP A 54 -19.35 -24.32 0.14
N ASP A 55 -18.97 -23.22 0.80
CA ASP A 55 -17.63 -22.95 1.32
C ASP A 55 -16.56 -22.66 0.24
N GLU A 56 -16.98 -22.45 -1.03
CA GLU A 56 -16.09 -22.00 -2.10
C GLU A 56 -15.70 -20.52 -1.89
N ILE A 57 -14.40 -20.19 -1.98
CA ILE A 57 -13.93 -18.80 -1.97
C ILE A 57 -14.32 -18.17 -3.31
N VAL A 58 -15.15 -17.13 -3.25
CA VAL A 58 -15.67 -16.44 -4.45
C VAL A 58 -15.11 -15.04 -4.63
N ALA A 59 -14.50 -14.46 -3.60
CA ALA A 59 -13.77 -13.19 -3.70
C ALA A 59 -12.89 -12.96 -2.48
N ASP A 60 -11.84 -12.18 -2.67
CA ASP A 60 -11.07 -11.59 -1.57
C ASP A 60 -11.51 -10.16 -1.29
N ARG A 61 -11.52 -9.83 0.00
CA ARG A 61 -11.97 -8.54 0.50
C ARG A 61 -10.96 -7.96 1.47
N LEU A 62 -10.70 -6.68 1.27
CA LEU A 62 -9.97 -5.85 2.22
C LEU A 62 -10.93 -5.03 3.05
N ILE A 63 -10.59 -4.89 4.32
CA ILE A 63 -11.36 -4.08 5.26
C ILE A 63 -10.38 -3.16 5.98
N VAL A 64 -10.68 -1.86 5.96
CA VAL A 64 -10.00 -0.90 6.81
C VAL A 64 -10.88 -0.63 8.02
N GLY A 65 -10.34 -0.90 9.20
CA GLY A 65 -10.96 -0.61 10.49
C GLY A 65 -10.16 0.42 11.28
N VAL A 66 -10.82 1.07 12.22
CA VAL A 66 -10.18 1.89 13.25
C VAL A 66 -10.66 1.44 14.62
N ILE A 67 -9.71 1.24 15.52
CA ILE A 67 -9.92 0.86 16.92
C ILE A 67 -9.61 2.09 17.78
N ASP A 68 -10.56 2.52 18.59
CA ASP A 68 -10.31 3.50 19.66
C ASP A 68 -9.50 2.82 20.76
N LEU A 69 -8.33 3.38 21.10
CA LEU A 69 -7.42 2.76 22.06
C LEU A 69 -7.84 2.95 23.52
N ALA A 70 -8.68 3.94 23.81
CA ALA A 70 -9.19 4.18 25.15
C ALA A 70 -10.35 3.23 25.49
N THR A 71 -11.25 2.99 24.53
CA THR A 71 -12.45 2.17 24.74
C THR A 71 -12.31 0.74 24.22
N GLY A 72 -11.40 0.50 23.27
CA GLY A 72 -11.31 -0.74 22.51
C GLY A 72 -12.37 -0.87 21.42
N ASP A 73 -13.18 0.17 21.19
CA ASP A 73 -14.26 0.11 20.20
C ASP A 73 -13.69 0.09 18.78
N ARG A 74 -14.08 -0.93 18.01
CA ARG A 74 -13.75 -1.05 16.60
C ARG A 74 -14.88 -0.51 15.73
N ARG A 75 -14.54 0.29 14.74
CA ARG A 75 -15.44 0.66 13.63
C ARG A 75 -14.81 0.29 12.29
N ARG A 76 -15.61 -0.26 11.38
CA ARG A 76 -15.23 -0.39 9.98
C ARG A 76 -15.31 0.99 9.33
N LEU A 77 -14.24 1.40 8.65
CA LEU A 77 -14.21 2.60 7.80
C LEU A 77 -14.57 2.28 6.36
N TRP A 78 -13.95 1.24 5.82
CA TRP A 78 -14.05 0.92 4.40
C TRP A 78 -13.95 -0.59 4.18
N SER A 79 -14.52 -1.05 3.08
CA SER A 79 -14.28 -2.39 2.55
C SER A 79 -14.35 -2.39 1.03
N GLY A 80 -13.46 -3.11 0.38
CA GLY A 80 -13.42 -3.24 -1.07
C GLY A 80 -12.75 -4.53 -1.52
N PRO A 81 -12.77 -4.82 -2.83
CA PRO A 81 -12.05 -5.96 -3.39
C PRO A 81 -10.54 -5.76 -3.24
N GLY A 82 -9.81 -6.85 -3.04
CA GLY A 82 -8.35 -6.83 -3.03
C GLY A 82 -7.74 -7.87 -2.11
N LEU A 83 -6.41 -7.93 -2.15
CA LEU A 83 -5.55 -8.87 -1.44
C LEU A 83 -4.59 -8.11 -0.54
N ALA A 84 -4.25 -8.68 0.61
CA ALA A 84 -3.21 -8.13 1.50
C ALA A 84 -2.00 -9.07 1.59
N PRO A 85 -1.19 -9.20 0.53
CA PRO A 85 0.05 -9.98 0.60
C PRO A 85 1.01 -9.41 1.64
N ALA A 86 2.06 -10.18 1.99
CA ALA A 86 2.99 -9.93 3.10
C ALA A 86 3.80 -8.60 3.02
N GLU A 87 3.78 -7.94 1.86
CA GLU A 87 4.56 -6.72 1.59
C GLU A 87 3.71 -5.44 1.67
N ARG A 88 2.47 -5.55 2.13
CA ARG A 88 1.48 -4.47 2.13
C ARG A 88 1.48 -3.70 3.44
N THR A 89 0.79 -2.56 3.46
CA THR A 89 0.83 -1.68 4.64
C THR A 89 -0.42 -0.81 4.77
N ILE A 90 -0.62 -0.31 5.98
CA ILE A 90 -1.59 0.74 6.28
C ILE A 90 -0.86 1.89 6.97
N SER A 91 -1.20 3.13 6.61
CA SER A 91 -0.48 4.30 7.12
C SER A 91 -1.41 5.49 7.33
N TRP A 92 -1.24 6.18 8.45
CA TRP A 92 -1.88 7.47 8.69
C TRP A 92 -1.05 8.60 8.12
N SER A 93 -1.71 9.57 7.50
CA SER A 93 -1.12 10.89 7.27
C SER A 93 -0.66 11.53 8.59
N PRO A 94 0.39 12.37 8.58
CA PRO A 94 0.89 13.02 9.78
C PRO A 94 -0.14 13.88 10.53
N ASP A 95 -1.08 14.50 9.81
CA ASP A 95 -2.19 15.27 10.39
C ASP A 95 -3.39 14.41 10.83
N GLY A 96 -3.36 13.11 10.55
CA GLY A 96 -4.39 12.14 10.90
C GLY A 96 -5.66 12.22 10.07
N ARG A 97 -5.69 13.01 8.98
CA ARG A 97 -6.90 13.21 8.16
C ARG A 97 -7.12 12.12 7.13
N PHE A 98 -6.04 11.53 6.65
CA PHE A 98 -6.04 10.46 5.66
C PHE A 98 -5.47 9.16 6.20
N LEU A 99 -6.01 8.07 5.68
CA LEU A 99 -5.48 6.72 5.79
C LEU A 99 -5.15 6.18 4.41
N VAL A 100 -4.05 5.45 4.31
CA VAL A 100 -3.63 4.80 3.07
C VAL A 100 -3.55 3.31 3.32
N ALA A 101 -4.19 2.54 2.47
CA ALA A 101 -3.99 1.10 2.37
C ALA A 101 -3.26 0.81 1.06
N ALA A 102 -2.02 0.34 1.16
CA ALA A 102 -1.33 -0.26 0.03
C ALA A 102 -1.69 -1.74 0.01
N HIS A 103 -2.14 -2.24 -1.13
CA HIS A 103 -2.66 -3.60 -1.26
C HIS A 103 -2.39 -4.13 -2.68
N ALA A 104 -2.82 -5.36 -2.96
CA ALA A 104 -2.96 -5.83 -4.33
C ALA A 104 -4.44 -5.83 -4.73
N ASP A 105 -4.75 -5.58 -5.99
CA ASP A 105 -6.07 -5.83 -6.55
C ASP A 105 -6.28 -7.33 -6.83
N LEU A 106 -7.37 -7.69 -7.48
CA LEU A 106 -7.71 -9.09 -7.77
C LEU A 106 -6.87 -9.70 -8.89
N ASP A 107 -6.17 -8.88 -9.67
CA ASP A 107 -5.20 -9.31 -10.69
C ASP A 107 -3.77 -9.31 -10.12
N GLU A 108 -3.65 -9.25 -8.80
CA GLU A 108 -2.41 -9.20 -8.02
C GLU A 108 -1.54 -7.95 -8.29
N GLN A 109 -2.10 -6.92 -8.91
CA GLN A 109 -1.39 -5.67 -9.17
C GLN A 109 -1.42 -4.76 -7.93
N PRO A 110 -0.34 -4.07 -7.58
CA PRO A 110 -0.29 -3.18 -6.45
C PRO A 110 -1.20 -1.98 -6.69
N ALA A 111 -1.95 -1.67 -5.65
CA ALA A 111 -2.88 -0.57 -5.64
C ALA A 111 -2.77 0.16 -4.31
N VAL A 112 -3.02 1.46 -4.35
CA VAL A 112 -3.05 2.33 -3.17
C VAL A 112 -4.42 2.96 -3.08
N THR A 113 -5.15 2.64 -2.03
CA THR A 113 -6.43 3.27 -1.70
C THR A 113 -6.23 4.31 -0.61
N VAL A 114 -6.65 5.55 -0.89
CA VAL A 114 -6.62 6.66 0.07
C VAL A 114 -8.02 6.93 0.59
N LEU A 115 -8.15 6.94 1.91
CA LEU A 115 -9.40 7.14 2.63
C LEU A 115 -9.33 8.41 3.46
N ASP A 116 -10.45 9.12 3.58
CA ASP A 116 -10.65 10.07 4.67
C ASP A 116 -10.85 9.29 5.96
N ALA A 117 -10.04 9.59 6.98
CA ALA A 117 -10.05 8.83 8.22
C ALA A 117 -11.28 9.13 9.10
N ALA A 118 -11.96 10.26 8.89
CA ALA A 118 -13.13 10.63 9.67
C ALA A 118 -14.31 9.74 9.31
N ASP A 119 -14.60 9.56 8.01
CA ASP A 119 -15.81 8.88 7.54
C ASP A 119 -15.56 7.66 6.64
N GLY A 120 -14.31 7.40 6.22
CA GLY A 120 -13.94 6.25 5.40
C GLY A 120 -14.25 6.38 3.92
N HIS A 121 -14.63 7.57 3.43
CA HIS A 121 -14.82 7.74 1.99
C HIS A 121 -13.49 7.65 1.25
N VAL A 122 -13.53 7.04 0.07
CA VAL A 122 -12.37 6.98 -0.83
C VAL A 122 -12.11 8.37 -1.39
N VAL A 123 -10.96 8.92 -1.05
CA VAL A 123 -10.46 10.21 -1.57
C VAL A 123 -9.82 10.00 -2.92
N ASN A 124 -9.01 8.94 -3.07
CA ASN A 124 -8.31 8.62 -4.31
C ASN A 124 -7.88 7.15 -4.36
N GLU A 125 -7.63 6.66 -5.56
CA GLU A 125 -7.15 5.31 -5.84
C GLU A 125 -6.05 5.38 -6.90
N PHE A 126 -4.94 4.71 -6.64
CA PHE A 126 -3.81 4.65 -7.56
C PHE A 126 -3.52 3.20 -7.92
N ALA A 127 -3.81 2.82 -9.16
CA ALA A 127 -3.49 1.51 -9.71
C ALA A 127 -2.03 1.45 -10.18
N GLU A 128 -1.44 0.25 -10.11
CA GLU A 128 -0.04 -0.03 -10.50
C GLU A 128 0.95 0.90 -9.79
N ARG A 129 0.66 1.21 -8.53
CA ARG A 129 1.47 2.06 -7.66
C ARG A 129 1.69 1.34 -6.35
N ASP A 130 2.88 1.54 -5.81
CA ASP A 130 3.24 1.08 -4.48
C ASP A 130 3.87 2.23 -3.70
N ILE A 131 3.96 2.06 -2.39
CA ILE A 131 4.50 3.03 -1.44
C ILE A 131 5.65 2.43 -0.65
N LEU A 132 6.43 3.26 0.03
CA LEU A 132 7.44 2.75 0.95
C LEU A 132 6.76 1.88 2.01
N ALA A 133 7.21 0.64 2.17
CA ALA A 133 6.68 -0.36 3.11
C ALA A 133 7.03 -0.02 4.58
N CYS A 134 6.72 1.21 5.01
CA CYS A 134 6.93 1.74 6.34
C CYS A 134 5.64 2.48 6.74
N PRO A 135 4.88 1.99 7.74
CA PRO A 135 3.52 2.48 8.06
C PRO A 135 3.42 3.94 8.50
N GLN A 136 4.54 4.66 8.60
CA GLN A 136 4.61 6.11 8.85
C GLN A 136 5.62 6.82 7.93
N GLY A 137 6.46 6.06 7.22
CA GLY A 137 7.61 6.57 6.47
C GLY A 137 7.31 6.86 5.00
N ALA A 138 6.07 6.64 4.55
CA ALA A 138 5.65 6.89 3.17
C ALA A 138 5.13 8.32 2.95
N TRP A 139 4.77 9.05 4.01
CA TRP A 139 4.21 10.41 3.89
C TRP A 139 5.31 11.45 3.78
N PHE A 140 5.27 12.22 2.69
CA PHE A 140 6.14 13.37 2.46
C PHE A 140 5.64 14.62 3.17
N SER A 141 4.33 14.82 3.22
CA SER A 141 3.68 15.86 4.01
C SER A 141 2.30 15.37 4.47
N ASP A 142 1.49 16.25 5.07
CA ASP A 142 0.12 15.96 5.49
C ASP A 142 -0.77 15.44 4.33
N ARG A 143 -0.41 15.77 3.09
CA ARG A 143 -1.20 15.45 1.89
C ARG A 143 -0.41 14.77 0.78
N GLU A 144 0.89 14.60 0.95
CA GLU A 144 1.73 14.07 -0.10
C GLU A 144 2.31 12.71 0.30
N LEU A 145 2.21 11.73 -0.59
CA LEU A 145 2.79 10.40 -0.44
C LEU A 145 3.98 10.22 -1.37
N VAL A 146 4.98 9.50 -0.89
CA VAL A 146 6.03 8.92 -1.73
C VAL A 146 5.50 7.63 -2.33
N MET A 147 5.44 7.59 -3.66
CA MET A 147 5.01 6.44 -4.45
C MET A 147 6.06 6.06 -5.49
N PHE A 148 5.97 4.83 -5.97
CA PHE A 148 6.71 4.37 -7.13
C PHE A 148 5.81 3.53 -8.04
N PRO A 149 6.01 3.59 -9.36
CA PRO A 149 5.37 2.67 -10.29
C PRO A 149 5.92 1.26 -10.09
N GLU A 150 5.07 0.24 -10.18
CA GLU A 150 5.52 -1.15 -10.16
C GLU A 150 6.22 -1.51 -11.47
N TYR A 151 5.56 -1.26 -12.60
CA TYR A 151 6.14 -1.51 -13.90
C TYR A 151 6.98 -0.33 -14.35
N VAL A 152 8.28 -0.51 -14.25
CA VAL A 152 9.23 0.30 -14.97
C VAL A 152 9.86 -0.59 -16.03
N ASP A 153 9.91 -0.09 -17.25
CA ASP A 153 10.73 -0.68 -18.29
C ASP A 153 12.20 -0.60 -17.82
N TYR A 154 12.70 -1.69 -17.25
CA TYR A 154 14.05 -1.76 -16.69
C TYR A 154 15.14 -1.57 -17.76
N ASP A 155 14.83 -1.81 -19.03
CA ASP A 155 15.76 -1.57 -20.13
C ASP A 155 15.88 -0.06 -20.43
N ALA A 156 14.78 0.68 -20.27
CA ALA A 156 14.73 2.13 -20.52
C ALA A 156 15.02 3.00 -19.28
N THR A 157 14.62 2.53 -18.10
CA THR A 157 14.79 3.24 -16.82
C THR A 157 15.22 2.20 -15.77
N PRO A 158 16.54 2.01 -15.56
CA PRO A 158 17.05 0.92 -14.73
C PRO A 158 16.71 1.05 -13.24
N LEU A 159 16.03 2.11 -12.83
CA LEU A 159 15.74 2.45 -11.45
C LEU A 159 14.32 3.03 -11.35
N LEU A 160 13.62 2.70 -10.25
CA LEU A 160 12.25 3.16 -10.04
C LEU A 160 12.23 4.68 -9.75
N PRO A 161 11.50 5.49 -10.53
CA PRO A 161 11.39 6.91 -10.23
C PRO A 161 10.63 7.09 -8.90
N THR A 162 11.20 7.88 -8.00
CA THR A 162 10.51 8.29 -6.78
C THR A 162 9.56 9.42 -7.10
N LEU A 163 8.28 9.20 -6.87
CA LEU A 163 7.21 10.17 -7.10
C LEU A 163 6.73 10.71 -5.77
N VAL A 164 6.37 11.98 -5.75
CA VAL A 164 5.55 12.56 -4.69
C VAL A 164 4.19 12.89 -5.28
N VAL A 165 3.14 12.41 -4.61
CA VAL A 165 1.77 12.47 -5.09
C VAL A 165 0.89 13.17 -4.06
N ASP A 166 0.23 14.27 -4.44
CA ASP A 166 -0.82 14.84 -3.61
C ASP A 166 -2.04 13.92 -3.64
N VAL A 167 -2.38 13.36 -2.48
CA VAL A 167 -3.35 12.28 -2.37
C VAL A 167 -4.78 12.70 -2.69
N VAL A 168 -5.07 14.00 -2.66
CA VAL A 168 -6.43 14.53 -2.89
C VAL A 168 -6.62 14.89 -4.35
N THR A 169 -5.65 15.57 -4.95
CA THR A 169 -5.71 16.06 -6.34
C THR A 169 -5.21 15.02 -7.33
N GLY A 170 -4.38 14.07 -6.88
CA GLY A 170 -3.66 13.13 -7.73
C GLY A 170 -2.51 13.78 -8.51
N GLU A 171 -2.14 15.03 -8.21
CA GLU A 171 -1.01 15.67 -8.85
C GLU A 171 0.29 14.93 -8.50
N VAL A 172 1.08 14.62 -9.53
CA VAL A 172 2.31 13.84 -9.42
C VAL A 172 3.49 14.71 -9.81
N ARG A 173 4.53 14.70 -8.97
CA ARG A 173 5.84 15.26 -9.32
C ARG A 173 6.94 14.28 -9.01
N ARG A 174 8.01 14.31 -9.81
CA ARG A 174 9.22 13.56 -9.51
C ARG A 174 9.94 14.22 -8.33
N LEU A 175 10.54 13.40 -7.47
CA LEU A 175 11.41 13.90 -6.42
C LEU A 175 12.85 14.00 -6.95
N ASP A 176 13.30 15.22 -7.22
CA ASP A 176 14.67 15.47 -7.68
C ASP A 176 15.70 15.18 -6.58
N GLY A 177 16.85 14.62 -6.95
CA GLY A 177 17.96 14.36 -6.03
C GLY A 177 17.82 13.12 -5.14
N ALA A 178 16.64 12.50 -5.09
CA ALA A 178 16.55 11.08 -4.80
C ALA A 178 17.06 10.35 -6.05
N GLY A 179 18.36 10.03 -6.12
CA GLY A 179 18.85 9.13 -7.15
C GLY A 179 17.91 7.94 -7.21
N ASP A 180 17.29 7.69 -8.37
CA ASP A 180 16.22 6.70 -8.54
C ASP A 180 16.55 5.43 -7.74
N LEU A 181 15.60 4.91 -6.96
CA LEU A 181 15.89 4.06 -5.80
C LEU A 181 16.78 2.86 -6.19
N PRO A 182 18.10 2.90 -5.92
CA PRO A 182 18.99 1.81 -6.27
C PRO A 182 19.03 0.90 -5.04
N TYR A 183 18.01 0.05 -4.89
CA TYR A 183 17.90 -0.96 -3.82
C TYR A 183 18.45 -0.47 -2.46
N GLY A 184 17.66 0.25 -1.68
CA GLY A 184 18.10 0.76 -0.37
C GLY A 184 16.92 1.08 0.53
N CYS A 185 17.17 1.16 1.84
CA CYS A 185 16.15 1.60 2.78
C CYS A 185 16.11 3.13 2.80
N TRP A 186 14.91 3.67 2.66
CA TRP A 186 14.63 5.10 2.75
C TRP A 186 13.50 5.32 3.74
N GLY A 187 13.61 6.36 4.55
CA GLY A 187 12.50 6.91 5.33
C GLY A 187 12.11 8.28 4.79
N VAL A 188 10.96 8.77 5.21
CA VAL A 188 10.56 10.16 4.97
C VAL A 188 10.30 10.82 6.32
N ALA A 189 10.83 12.03 6.50
CA ALA A 189 10.44 12.88 7.62
C ALA A 189 10.52 14.35 7.20
N ASP A 190 9.55 15.16 7.64
CA ASP A 190 9.53 16.61 7.44
C ASP A 190 9.79 17.03 5.97
N GLY A 191 9.09 16.40 5.01
CA GLY A 191 9.25 16.71 3.58
C GLY A 191 10.61 16.33 3.01
N ARG A 192 11.34 15.40 3.63
CA ARG A 192 12.66 14.98 3.19
C ARG A 192 12.78 13.47 3.17
N MET A 193 13.43 12.97 2.13
CA MET A 193 13.92 11.60 2.10
C MET A 193 15.14 11.48 3.03
N ILE A 194 15.13 10.46 3.88
CA ILE A 194 16.22 10.08 4.77
C ILE A 194 16.82 8.78 4.22
N GLY A 195 18.09 8.83 3.84
CA GLY A 195 18.79 7.72 3.17
C GLY A 195 19.75 8.24 2.07
N SER A 196 20.35 7.38 1.25
CA SER A 196 20.18 5.92 1.22
C SER A 196 21.04 5.20 2.26
N PHE A 197 20.48 4.14 2.84
CA PHE A 197 21.30 3.09 3.42
C PHE A 197 21.65 2.10 2.32
N SER A 198 22.91 1.63 2.28
CA SER A 198 23.33 0.65 1.28
C SER A 198 22.40 -0.57 1.31
N PRO A 199 22.14 -1.22 0.16
CA PRO A 199 21.42 -2.48 0.15
C PRO A 199 22.01 -3.43 1.20
N HIS A 200 21.13 -4.11 1.92
CA HIS A 200 21.48 -5.06 2.99
C HIS A 200 22.03 -4.45 4.27
N THR A 201 21.69 -3.19 4.53
CA THR A 201 21.99 -2.54 5.80
C THR A 201 20.72 -2.07 6.48
N VAL A 202 20.66 -2.25 7.80
CA VAL A 202 19.71 -1.57 8.67
C VAL A 202 20.47 -0.45 9.34
N GLY A 203 19.96 0.77 9.24
CA GLY A 203 20.56 1.93 9.88
C GLY A 203 19.55 2.80 10.58
N THR A 204 20.06 3.79 11.29
CA THR A 204 19.28 4.87 11.91
C THR A 204 19.83 6.20 11.46
N ALA A 205 18.98 7.23 11.44
CA ALA A 205 19.38 8.61 11.27
C ALA A 205 18.47 9.48 12.15
N ALA A 206 18.90 10.70 12.43
CA ALA A 206 18.02 11.73 12.97
C ALA A 206 16.95 12.10 11.91
N PHE A 207 15.89 12.77 12.35
CA PHE A 207 14.78 13.18 11.46
C PHE A 207 15.19 14.16 10.35
N ASP A 208 16.29 14.89 10.53
CA ASP A 208 16.89 15.73 9.49
C ASP A 208 17.83 14.95 8.57
N GLY A 209 17.90 13.63 8.71
CA GLY A 209 18.81 12.73 8.01
C GLY A 209 20.25 12.75 8.52
N SER A 210 20.57 13.59 9.52
CA SER A 210 21.92 13.64 10.11
C SER A 210 22.19 12.40 10.96
N TYR A 211 23.47 12.18 11.31
CA TYR A 211 23.91 11.04 12.12
C TYR A 211 23.47 9.67 11.59
N ALA A 212 23.42 9.50 10.27
CA ALA A 212 23.19 8.20 9.66
C ALA A 212 24.23 7.18 10.17
N ARG A 213 23.75 6.09 10.76
CA ARG A 213 24.56 5.00 11.31
C ARG A 213 24.03 3.68 10.83
N VAL A 214 24.89 2.86 10.24
CA VAL A 214 24.59 1.45 10.01
C VAL A 214 24.61 0.74 11.36
N LEU A 215 23.51 0.08 11.70
CA LEU A 215 23.38 -0.76 12.89
C LEU A 215 23.72 -2.21 12.59
N LEU A 216 23.20 -2.72 11.47
CA LEU A 216 23.33 -4.12 11.07
C LEU A 216 23.61 -4.19 9.58
N THR A 217 24.45 -5.14 9.19
CA THR A 217 24.61 -5.57 7.80
C THR A 217 24.20 -7.03 7.73
N PHE A 218 23.39 -7.40 6.75
CA PHE A 218 23.04 -8.78 6.50
C PHE A 218 23.62 -9.21 5.16
N PRO A 219 24.38 -10.32 5.07
CA PRO A 219 24.82 -10.80 3.76
C PRO A 219 23.60 -11.27 2.96
N GLN A 220 23.58 -11.02 1.64
CA GLN A 220 22.69 -11.77 0.77
C GLN A 220 23.10 -13.25 0.83
N SER A 221 22.36 -14.06 1.57
CA SER A 221 22.42 -15.51 1.37
C SER A 221 21.50 -15.88 0.21
N ALA A 222 21.92 -15.58 -1.02
CA ALA A 222 21.31 -16.24 -2.17
C ALA A 222 21.81 -17.69 -2.16
N GLN A 223 21.00 -18.64 -1.67
CA GLN A 223 21.24 -20.05 -1.94
C GLN A 223 20.73 -20.37 -3.34
N VAL A 224 21.63 -20.31 -4.33
CA VAL A 224 21.35 -20.89 -5.64
C VAL A 224 21.46 -22.41 -5.51
N ARG A 225 20.33 -23.11 -5.45
CA ARG A 225 20.30 -24.56 -5.61
C ARG A 225 20.24 -24.89 -7.09
N VAL A 226 21.35 -25.38 -7.63
CA VAL A 226 21.36 -26.02 -8.95
C VAL A 226 20.86 -27.45 -8.76
N ILE A 227 19.73 -27.79 -9.38
CA ILE A 227 19.25 -29.16 -9.46
C ILE A 227 19.58 -29.67 -10.86
N ASP A 228 20.55 -30.58 -10.94
CA ASP A 228 20.80 -31.32 -12.19
C ASP A 228 19.65 -32.30 -12.39
N ILE A 229 18.75 -32.00 -13.34
CA ILE A 229 17.77 -32.97 -13.81
C ILE A 229 18.50 -33.89 -14.79
N ALA A 230 18.81 -35.11 -14.34
CA ALA A 230 19.40 -36.13 -15.20
C ALA A 230 18.50 -36.34 -16.44
N PRO A 231 19.06 -36.39 -17.67
CA PRO A 231 18.27 -36.67 -18.86
C PRO A 231 17.58 -38.03 -18.72
N GLY A 232 16.24 -38.04 -18.71
CA GLY A 232 15.44 -39.26 -18.70
C GLY A 232 14.84 -39.70 -17.36
N ALA A 233 14.86 -38.87 -16.31
CA ALA A 233 14.09 -39.15 -15.10
C ALA A 233 12.58 -39.05 -15.39
N ALA A 234 11.91 -40.20 -15.53
CA ALA A 234 10.44 -40.25 -15.56
C ALA A 234 9.89 -40.02 -14.13
N PRO A 235 8.75 -39.33 -13.98
CA PRO A 235 8.15 -39.10 -12.67
C PRO A 235 7.81 -40.44 -12.00
N PRO A 236 7.97 -40.56 -10.66
CA PRO A 236 7.57 -41.77 -9.94
C PRO A 236 6.07 -42.00 -10.10
N ARG A 237 5.69 -43.28 -10.27
CA ARG A 237 4.29 -43.72 -10.34
C ARG A 237 3.60 -43.70 -8.99
#